data_AF-A0A7X9GCI3-F1
#
_entry.id   AF-A0A7X9GCI3-F1
#
_cell.length_a   1.000
_cell.length_b   1.000
_cell.length_c   1.000
_cell.angle_alpha   90.00
_cell.angle_beta   90.00
_cell.angle_gamma   90.00
#
_symmetry.space_group_name_H-M   'P 1'
#
loop_
_entity.id
_entity.type
_entity.pdbx_description
1 polymer ?
#
loop_
_entity_poly.entity_id
_entity_poly.type
_entity_poly.pdbx_seq_one_letter_code
_entity_poly.pdbx_strand_id
1 'polypeptide(L)'
;MRSKAQEEEITKKILKLSIIFVEENLSDKELSKQTGIPTSSVGRYLTCKLAKEVLGEKTFAYIKQKRQENKLKGRSKGGQTFAKNNHYIKDEFGKFIGSYKDE
;
A
#
# COMPACT_ATOMS: atom_id res chain seq x y z
N MET A 1 -12.35 -5.45 -24.08
CA MET A 1 -10.87 -5.49 -24.24
C MET A 1 -10.34 -4.06 -24.15
N ARG A 2 -9.13 -3.87 -23.60
CA ARG A 2 -8.47 -2.56 -23.63
C ARG A 2 -7.99 -2.26 -25.05
N SER A 3 -7.92 -0.99 -25.44
CA SER A 3 -7.24 -0.62 -26.68
C SER A 3 -5.72 -0.74 -26.51
N LYS A 4 -4.99 -0.90 -27.62
CA LYS A 4 -3.52 -0.93 -27.59
C LYS A 4 -2.92 0.31 -26.89
N ALA A 5 -3.46 1.50 -27.19
CA ALA A 5 -3.02 2.75 -26.58
C ALA A 5 -3.23 2.78 -25.05
N GLN A 6 -4.37 2.25 -24.57
CA GLN A 6 -4.63 2.15 -23.14
C GLN A 6 -3.67 1.17 -22.44
N GLU A 7 -3.33 0.08 -23.11
CA GLU A 7 -2.40 -0.91 -22.57
C GLU A 7 -0.98 -0.34 -22.46
N GLU A 8 -0.51 0.36 -23.49
CA GLU A 8 0.78 1.06 -23.47
C GLU A 8 0.86 2.13 -22.37
N GLU A 9 -0.20 2.91 -22.16
CA GLU A 9 -0.25 3.92 -21.11
C GLU A 9 -0.15 3.27 -19.71
N ILE A 10 -0.85 2.15 -19.50
CA ILE A 10 -0.79 1.40 -18.25
C ILE A 10 0.61 0.81 -18.05
N THR A 11 1.23 0.26 -19.09
CA THR A 11 2.61 -0.26 -19.05
C THR A 11 3.61 0.82 -18.63
N LYS A 12 3.51 2.03 -19.18
CA LYS A 12 4.34 3.18 -18.76
C LYS A 12 4.14 3.51 -17.28
N LYS A 13 2.90 3.49 -16.78
CA LYS A 13 2.59 3.71 -15.36
C LYS A 13 3.16 2.61 -14.46
N ILE A 14 3.07 1.36 -14.87
CA ILE A 14 3.65 0.21 -14.16
C ILE A 14 5.16 0.38 -14.02
N LEU A 15 5.86 0.64 -15.13
CA LEU A 15 7.32 0.82 -15.13
C LEU A 15 7.73 1.98 -14.22
N LYS A 16 7.12 3.16 -14.40
CA LYS A 16 7.40 4.34 -13.58
C LYS A 16 7.22 4.06 -12.08
N LEU A 17 6.09 3.46 -11.69
CA LEU A 17 5.82 3.13 -10.29
C LEU A 17 6.80 2.09 -9.74
N SER A 18 7.13 1.07 -10.54
CA SER A 18 8.00 -0.02 -10.10
C SER A 18 9.43 0.43 -9.83
N ILE A 19 9.99 1.31 -10.67
CA ILE A 19 11.34 1.86 -10.50
C ILE A 19 11.42 2.61 -9.18
N ILE A 20 10.55 3.60 -8.99
CA ILE A 20 10.51 4.42 -7.77
C ILE A 20 10.27 3.55 -6.53
N PHE A 21 9.36 2.57 -6.61
CA PHE A 21 9.10 1.68 -5.49
C PHE A 21 10.32 0.83 -5.12
N VAL A 22 11.07 0.32 -6.10
CA VAL A 22 12.24 -0.53 -5.83
C VAL A 22 13.39 0.30 -5.26
N GLU A 23 13.60 1.52 -5.76
CA GLU A 23 14.66 2.43 -5.32
C GLU A 23 14.41 2.97 -3.90
N GLU A 24 13.18 3.40 -3.62
CA GLU A 24 12.87 4.17 -2.41
C GLU A 24 12.00 3.40 -1.40
N ASN A 25 11.43 2.25 -1.78
CA ASN A 25 10.52 1.43 -0.95
C ASN A 25 9.34 2.22 -0.35
N LEU A 26 8.82 3.18 -1.12
CA LEU A 26 7.74 4.08 -0.71
C LEU A 26 6.39 3.36 -0.52
N SER A 27 5.54 3.93 0.32
CA SER A 27 4.14 3.53 0.43
C SER A 27 3.32 3.96 -0.78
N ASP A 28 2.16 3.32 -0.99
CA ASP A 28 1.24 3.68 -2.08
C ASP A 28 0.83 5.18 -2.03
N LYS A 29 0.74 5.77 -0.82
CA LYS A 29 0.40 7.18 -0.62
C LYS A 29 1.53 8.11 -1.06
N GLU A 30 2.78 7.74 -0.77
CA GLU A 30 3.97 8.51 -1.17
C GLU A 30 4.17 8.42 -2.68
N LEU A 31 4.08 7.22 -3.25
CA LEU A 31 4.10 7.01 -4.71
C LEU A 31 3.02 7.83 -5.41
N SER A 32 1.82 7.89 -4.83
CA SER A 32 0.71 8.67 -5.38
C SER A 32 1.04 10.16 -5.44
N LYS A 33 1.62 10.71 -4.36
CA LYS A 33 2.07 12.11 -4.32
C LYS A 33 3.17 12.41 -5.33
N GLN A 34 4.17 11.54 -5.43
CA GLN A 34 5.33 11.75 -6.30
C GLN A 34 5.01 11.57 -7.79
N THR A 35 4.12 10.64 -8.13
CA THR A 35 3.81 10.30 -9.52
C THR A 35 2.57 10.96 -10.07
N GLY A 36 1.70 11.51 -9.21
CA GLY A 36 0.37 12.01 -9.56
C GLY A 36 -0.66 10.90 -9.83
N ILE A 37 -0.28 9.63 -9.70
CA ILE A 37 -1.20 8.50 -9.91
C ILE A 37 -2.07 8.34 -8.65
N PRO A 38 -3.41 8.19 -8.76
CA PRO A 38 -4.26 7.99 -7.61
C PRO A 38 -3.83 6.78 -6.76
N THR A 39 -3.88 6.92 -5.43
CA THR A 39 -3.45 5.86 -4.50
C THR A 39 -4.20 4.53 -4.75
N SER A 40 -5.50 4.61 -5.10
CA SER A 40 -6.32 3.45 -5.46
C SER A 40 -5.81 2.72 -6.71
N SER A 41 -5.14 3.43 -7.62
CA SER A 41 -4.58 2.88 -8.85
C SER A 41 -3.17 2.33 -8.67
N VAL A 42 -2.34 2.95 -7.81
CA VAL A 42 -0.95 2.52 -7.55
C VAL A 42 -0.90 1.03 -7.23
N GLY A 43 -1.71 0.60 -6.25
CA GLY A 43 -1.73 -0.79 -5.83
C GLY A 43 -2.20 -1.74 -6.92
N ARG A 44 -3.19 -1.33 -7.73
CA ARG A 44 -3.70 -2.13 -8.84
C ARG A 44 -2.66 -2.29 -9.95
N TYR A 45 -1.93 -1.23 -10.29
CA TYR A 45 -0.90 -1.29 -11.31
C TYR A 45 0.27 -2.17 -10.88
N LEU A 46 0.76 -2.06 -9.65
CA LEU A 46 1.91 -2.85 -9.18
C LEU A 46 1.62 -4.35 -9.00
N THR A 47 0.36 -4.79 -8.95
CA THR A 47 0.01 -6.21 -8.71
C THR A 47 -0.91 -6.84 -9.75
N CYS A 48 -1.17 -6.17 -10.87
CA CYS A 48 -1.98 -6.76 -11.94
C CYS A 48 -1.18 -7.76 -12.79
N LYS A 49 -1.89 -8.58 -13.59
CA LYS A 49 -1.27 -9.58 -14.47
C LYS A 49 -0.26 -8.95 -15.45
N LEU A 50 -0.62 -7.81 -16.05
CA LEU A 50 0.25 -7.06 -16.95
C LEU A 50 1.56 -6.64 -16.27
N ALA A 51 1.53 -6.29 -14.97
CA ALA A 51 2.75 -5.96 -14.26
C ALA A 51 3.69 -7.16 -14.09
N LYS A 52 3.15 -8.37 -13.92
CA LYS A 52 3.97 -9.59 -13.92
C LYS A 52 4.64 -9.81 -15.28
N GLU A 53 3.91 -9.57 -16.37
CA GLU A 53 4.41 -9.71 -17.73
C GLU A 53 5.49 -8.65 -18.06
N VAL A 54 5.28 -7.39 -17.66
CA VAL A 54 6.17 -6.26 -17.95
C VAL A 54 7.45 -6.28 -17.08
N LEU A 55 7.34 -6.60 -15.80
CA LEU A 55 8.46 -6.51 -14.84
C LEU A 55 9.26 -7.81 -14.71
N GLY A 56 8.70 -8.92 -15.19
CA GLY A 56 9.20 -10.25 -14.93
C GLY A 56 8.85 -10.76 -13.53
N GLU A 57 8.91 -12.08 -13.37
CA GLU A 57 8.42 -12.77 -12.17
C GLU A 57 9.17 -12.39 -10.89
N LYS A 58 10.50 -12.26 -10.98
CA LYS A 58 11.36 -11.94 -9.82
C LYS A 58 11.04 -10.57 -9.24
N THR A 59 11.00 -9.53 -10.08
CA THR A 59 10.71 -8.15 -9.66
C THR A 59 9.28 -8.03 -9.15
N PHE A 60 8.32 -8.65 -9.84
CA PHE A 60 6.93 -8.66 -9.42
C PHE A 60 6.74 -9.30 -8.03
N ALA A 61 7.39 -10.46 -7.80
CA ALA A 61 7.34 -11.14 -6.50
C ALA A 61 7.95 -10.29 -5.38
N TYR A 62 9.11 -9.65 -5.64
CA TYR A 62 9.75 -8.74 -4.70
C TYR A 62 8.84 -7.57 -4.31
N ILE A 63 8.27 -6.86 -5.29
CA ILE A 63 7.35 -5.73 -5.03
C ILE A 63 6.14 -6.21 -4.23
N LYS A 64 5.55 -7.35 -4.59
CA LYS A 64 4.40 -7.93 -3.88
C LYS A 64 4.74 -8.22 -2.41
N GLN A 65 5.90 -8.81 -2.14
CA GLN A 65 6.36 -9.09 -0.77
C GLN A 65 6.57 -7.80 0.03
N LYS A 66 7.31 -6.83 -0.53
CA LYS A 66 7.59 -5.55 0.14
C LYS A 66 6.32 -4.75 0.45
N ARG A 67 5.35 -4.76 -0.46
CA ARG A 67 4.04 -4.13 -0.20
C ARG A 67 3.30 -4.79 0.97
N GLN A 68 3.39 -6.12 1.10
CA GLN A 68 2.81 -6.82 2.24
C GLN A 68 3.53 -6.45 3.56
N GLU A 69 4.85 -6.35 3.55
CA GLU A 69 5.63 -5.87 4.71
C GLU A 69 5.20 -4.44 5.11
N ASN A 70 5.06 -3.53 4.13
CA ASN A 70 4.62 -2.15 4.37
C ASN A 70 3.19 -2.11 4.93
N LYS A 71 2.29 -2.98 4.46
CA LYS A 71 0.93 -3.11 5.00
C LYS A 71 0.94 -3.56 6.46
N LEU A 72 1.78 -4.53 6.81
CA LEU A 72 1.92 -5.00 8.20
C LEU A 72 2.50 -3.89 9.09
N LYS A 73 3.57 -3.22 8.66
CA LYS A 73 4.14 -2.07 9.36
C LYS A 73 3.11 -0.95 9.56
N GLY A 74 2.31 -0.66 8.54
CA GLY A 74 1.23 0.33 8.61
C GLY A 74 0.16 -0.03 9.63
N ARG A 75 -0.25 -1.31 9.69
CA ARG A 75 -1.19 -1.81 10.71
C ARG A 75 -0.62 -1.68 12.13
N SER A 76 0.63 -2.09 12.33
CA SER A 76 1.30 -1.97 13.63
C SER A 76 1.39 -0.51 14.07
N LYS A 77 1.82 0.40 13.18
CA LYS A 77 1.84 1.85 13.46
C LYS A 77 0.45 2.38 13.80
N GLY A 78 -0.58 1.97 13.05
CA GLY A 78 -1.97 2.35 13.34
C GLY A 78 -2.42 1.92 14.73
N GLY A 79 -2.10 0.68 15.14
CA GLY A 79 -2.39 0.19 16.48
C GLY A 79 -1.63 0.95 17.58
N GLN A 80 -0.35 1.25 17.37
CA GLN A 80 0.43 2.07 18.31
C GLN A 80 -0.12 3.49 18.45
N THR A 81 -0.49 4.13 17.34
CA THR A 81 -1.11 5.46 17.35
C THR A 81 -2.46 5.43 18.06
N PHE A 82 -3.27 4.40 17.80
CA PHE A 82 -4.53 4.21 18.52
C PHE A 82 -4.29 4.06 20.02
N ALA A 83 -3.31 3.25 20.42
CA ALA A 83 -2.98 3.04 21.82
C ALA A 83 -2.51 4.30 22.54
N LYS A 84 -1.73 5.15 21.87
CA LYS A 84 -1.22 6.41 22.44
C LYS A 84 -2.30 7.48 22.59
N ASN A 85 -3.27 7.50 21.69
CA ASN A 85 -4.20 8.61 21.56
C ASN A 85 -5.59 8.32 22.15
N ASN A 86 -5.80 7.15 22.76
CA ASN A 86 -7.11 6.77 23.31
C ASN A 86 -6.94 6.13 24.68
N HIS A 87 -7.94 6.35 25.52
CA HIS A 87 -8.12 5.62 26.78
C HIS A 87 -8.94 4.37 26.54
N TYR A 88 -8.58 3.28 27.21
CA TYR A 88 -9.24 1.99 27.05
C TYR A 88 -10.33 1.79 28.10
N ILE A 89 -11.50 1.39 27.64
CA ILE A 89 -12.60 0.94 28.49
C ILE A 89 -12.53 -0.59 28.53
N LYS A 90 -12.47 -1.13 29.74
CA LYS A 90 -12.50 -2.57 30.01
C LYS A 90 -13.72 -2.93 30.83
N ASP A 91 -14.23 -4.14 30.65
CA ASP A 91 -15.25 -4.69 31.55
C ASP A 91 -14.66 -5.09 32.91
N GLU A 92 -15.51 -5.57 33.80
CA GLU A 92 -15.16 -6.05 35.14
C GLU A 92 -14.16 -7.23 35.14
N PHE A 93 -14.03 -7.96 34.03
CA PHE A 93 -13.08 -9.05 33.83
C PHE A 93 -11.80 -8.59 33.10
N GLY A 94 -11.66 -7.29 32.82
CA GLY A 94 -10.51 -6.70 32.14
C GLY A 94 -10.50 -6.86 30.62
N LYS A 95 -11.59 -7.33 30.00
CA LYS A 95 -11.73 -7.45 28.55
C LYS A 95 -11.98 -6.08 27.93
N PHE A 96 -11.31 -5.79 26.83
CA PHE A 96 -11.53 -4.55 26.08
C PHE A 96 -12.95 -4.50 25.51
N ILE A 97 -13.70 -3.43 25.84
CA ILE A 97 -15.07 -3.21 25.35
C ILE A 97 -15.23 -1.90 24.56
N GLY A 98 -14.24 -1.00 24.62
CA GLY A 98 -14.30 0.25 23.86
C GLY A 98 -13.14 1.19 24.17
N SER A 99 -13.14 2.36 23.55
CA SER A 99 -12.13 3.39 23.79
C SER A 99 -12.72 4.78 23.56
N TYR A 100 -12.16 5.79 24.22
CA TYR A 100 -12.49 7.19 24.00
C TYR A 100 -11.23 8.05 23.87
N LYS A 101 -11.37 9.26 23.34
CA LYS A 101 -10.33 10.29 23.33
C LYS A 101 -10.73 11.38 24.29
N ASP A 102 -9.74 12.01 24.92
CA ASP A 102 -9.98 13.29 25.57
C ASP A 102 -10.24 14.33 24.46
N GLU A 103 -11.34 15.09 24.58
CA GLU A 103 -11.64 16.22 23.69
C GLU A 103 -10.64 17.35 23.83
#